data_AF-A0A524MPD1-F1
#
_entry.id   AF-A0A524MPD1-F1
#
_cell.length_a   1.000
_cell.length_b   1.000
_cell.length_c   1.000
_cell.angle_alpha   90.00
_cell.angle_beta   90.00
_cell.angle_gamma   90.00
#
_symmetry.space_group_name_H-M   'P 1'
#
loop_
_entity.id
_entity.type
_entity.pdbx_description
1 polymer ?
#
loop_
_entity_poly.entity_id
_entity_poly.type
_entity_poly.pdbx_seq_one_letter_code
_entity_poly.pdbx_strand_id
1 'polypeptide(L)' 'ELRYWDGADWTEHVSRAGQQFTDPPVA' A
#
# COMPACT_ATOMS: atom_id res chain seq x y z
N GLU A 1 -1.92 2.67 9.76
CA GLU A 1 -1.55 2.47 8.35
C GLU A 1 -1.41 0.98 8.13
N LEU A 2 -2.09 0.41 7.13
CA LEU A 2 -1.97 -1.01 6.76
C LEU A 2 -1.54 -1.09 5.30
N ARG A 3 -0.46 -1.80 5.01
CA ARG A 3 0.01 -2.07 3.64
C ARG A 3 -0.38 -3.49 3.24
N TYR A 4 -0.59 -3.70 1.95
CA TYR A 4 -0.90 -5.03 1.41
C TYR A 4 0.38 -5.74 0.99
N TRP A 5 0.51 -7.01 1.39
CA TRP A 5 1.59 -7.91 1.00
C TRP A 5 1.08 -8.88 -0.05
N ASP A 6 1.78 -9.02 -1.17
CA ASP A 6 1.38 -9.92 -2.27
C ASP A 6 2.00 -11.32 -2.18
N GLY A 7 2.89 -11.56 -1.22
CA GLY A 7 3.62 -12.81 -1.07
C GLY A 7 5.12 -12.68 -1.32
N ALA A 8 5.56 -11.63 -2.04
CA ALA A 8 6.94 -11.35 -2.38
C ALA A 8 7.39 -9.97 -1.90
N ASP A 9 6.51 -8.96 -2.04
CA ASP A 9 6.80 -7.57 -1.71
C ASP A 9 5.55 -6.83 -1.18
N TRP A 10 5.79 -5.67 -0.57
CA TRP A 10 4.71 -4.75 -0.20
C TRP A 10 4.21 -4.05 -1.45
N THR A 11 2.91 -4.09 -1.69
CA THR A 11 2.30 -3.37 -2.80
C THR A 11 2.22 -1.86 -2.52
N GLU A 12 1.98 -1.09 -3.57
CA GLU A 12 1.68 0.35 -3.50
C GLU A 12 0.38 0.67 -2.75
N HIS A 13 -0.46 -0.33 -2.48
CA HIS A 13 -1.72 -0.10 -1.79
C HIS A 13 -1.52 0.06 -0.28
N VAL A 14 -2.13 1.10 0.27
CA VAL A 14 -2.09 1.41 1.69
C VAL A 14 -3.46 1.87 2.19
N SER A 15 -3.82 1.50 3.41
CA SER A 15 -4.99 2.02 4.12
C SER A 15 -4.56 2.98 5.23
N ARG A 16 -5.08 4.22 5.18
CA ARG A 16 -4.86 5.28 6.18
C ARG A 16 -6.21 5.82 6.63
N ALA A 17 -6.46 5.80 7.94
CA ALA A 17 -7.73 6.24 8.54
C ALA A 17 -8.99 5.60 7.91
N GLY A 18 -8.91 4.33 7.50
CA GLY A 18 -10.02 3.61 6.87
C GLY A 18 -10.21 3.91 5.37
N GLN A 19 -9.39 4.79 4.78
CA GLN A 19 -9.40 5.09 3.35
C GLN A 19 -8.24 4.40 2.65
N GLN A 20 -8.49 3.90 1.44
CA GLN A 20 -7.51 3.19 0.62
C GLN A 20 -6.82 4.18 -0.33
N PHE A 21 -5.51 4.02 -0.49
CA PHE A 21 -4.65 4.84 -1.33
C PHE A 21 -3.73 3.93 -2.14
N THR A 22 -3.26 4.44 -3.27
CA THR A 22 -2.14 3.89 -4.04
C THR A 22 -1.01 4.90 -3.90
N ASP A 23 0.04 4.55 -3.15
CA ASP A 23 1.24 5.37 -3.12
C ASP A 23 1.89 5.29 -4.52
N PRO A 24 2.30 6.41 -5.14
CA PRO A 24 2.96 6.36 -6.45
C PRO A 24 4.26 5.56 -6.36
N PRO A 25 4.67 4.84 -7.43
CA PRO A 25 5.94 4.13 -7.45
C PRO A 25 7.06 5.10 -7.07
N VAL A 26 7.84 4.72 -6.06
CA VAL A 26 9.06 5.44 -5.71
C VAL A 26 10.05 5.19 -6.86
N ALA A 27 10.36 6.23 -7.61
CA ALA A 27 11.30 6.20 -8.74
C ALA A 27 12.75 6.02 -8.30
#